data_AF-A0A7C6BBG4-F1
#
_entry.id   AF-A0A7C6BBG4-F1
#
_cell.length_a   1.000
_cell.length_b   1.000
_cell.length_c   1.000
_cell.angle_alpha   90.00
_cell.angle_beta   90.00
_cell.angle_gamma   90.00
#
_symmetry.space_group_name_H-M   'P 1'
#
loop_
_entity.id
_entity.type
_entity.pdbx_description
1 polymer ?
#
loop_
_entity_poly.entity_id
_entity_poly.type
_entity_poly.pdbx_seq_one_letter_code
_entity_poly.pdbx_strand_id
1 'polypeptide(L)'
;MKFKIAFLLLLSSFTMAETIKVAVAANVSYAMEDLKKEFNKLYPDVKVQITLGSTGKLTAQIKNGAPYEMLLAANMMYPKSLYEKGFAITRPLIYAQGSLALISAKKYD
;
A
#
# COMPACT_ATOMS: atom_id res chain seq x y z
N MET A 1 31.31 -34.23 -8.16
CA MET A 1 30.05 -34.04 -7.40
C MET A 1 30.08 -32.83 -6.46
N LYS A 2 31.18 -32.60 -5.71
CA LYS A 2 31.34 -31.46 -4.79
C LYS A 2 31.22 -30.07 -5.46
N PHE A 3 31.73 -29.91 -6.69
CA PHE A 3 31.68 -28.64 -7.44
C PHE A 3 30.27 -28.25 -7.91
N LYS A 4 29.40 -29.23 -8.19
CA LYS A 4 27.99 -28.98 -8.59
C LYS A 4 27.13 -28.53 -7.40
N ILE A 5 27.43 -29.03 -6.20
CA ILE A 5 26.74 -28.65 -4.96
C ILE A 5 27.10 -27.21 -4.56
N ALA A 6 28.37 -26.81 -4.74
CA ALA A 6 28.81 -25.44 -4.51
C ALA A 6 28.14 -24.42 -5.45
N PHE A 7 27.94 -24.78 -6.73
CA PHE A 7 27.25 -23.93 -7.70
C PHE A 7 25.75 -23.76 -7.37
N LEU A 8 25.10 -24.81 -6.85
CA LEU A 8 23.69 -24.77 -6.46
C LEU A 8 23.46 -23.90 -5.20
N LEU A 9 24.41 -23.89 -4.27
CA LEU A 9 24.39 -23.03 -3.07
C LEU A 9 24.66 -21.54 -3.37
N LEU A 10 25.36 -21.23 -4.45
CA LEU A 10 25.65 -19.85 -4.88
C LEU A 10 24.44 -19.13 -5.48
N LEU A 11 23.46 -19.87 -6.02
CA LEU A 11 22.22 -19.28 -6.54
C LEU A 11 21.21 -18.90 -5.44
N SER A 12 21.28 -19.52 -4.27
CA SER A 12 20.34 -19.29 -3.16
C SER A 12 20.55 -17.97 -2.39
N SER A 13 21.62 -17.22 -2.68
CA SER A 13 22.01 -16.04 -1.89
C SER A 13 21.58 -14.69 -2.47
N PHE A 14 20.85 -14.67 -3.59
CA PHE A 14 20.23 -13.44 -4.09
C PHE A 14 18.89 -13.21 -3.38
N THR A 15 18.95 -12.72 -2.14
CA THR A 15 17.79 -12.13 -1.48
C THR A 15 17.49 -10.80 -2.17
N MET A 16 16.40 -10.73 -2.93
CA MET A 16 15.92 -9.45 -3.48
C MET A 16 15.25 -8.67 -2.36
N ALA A 17 15.73 -7.45 -2.10
CA ALA A 17 15.05 -6.51 -1.22
C ALA A 17 13.60 -6.32 -1.69
N GLU A 18 12.65 -6.80 -0.89
CA GLU A 18 11.23 -6.80 -1.25
C GLU A 18 10.72 -5.36 -1.32
N THR A 19 10.13 -4.99 -2.46
CA THR A 19 9.50 -3.68 -2.65
C THR A 19 8.00 -3.83 -2.48
N ILE A 20 7.45 -3.20 -1.44
CA ILE A 20 6.02 -3.18 -1.17
C ILE A 20 5.40 -1.98 -1.88
N LYS A 21 4.47 -2.24 -2.82
CA LYS A 21 3.71 -1.25 -3.57
C LYS A 21 2.38 -0.99 -2.89
N VAL A 22 2.28 0.22 -2.34
CA VAL A 22 1.12 0.66 -1.57
C VAL A 22 0.33 1.66 -2.40
N ALA A 23 -0.89 1.30 -2.77
CA ALA A 23 -1.86 2.18 -3.40
C ALA A 23 -2.55 3.03 -2.31
N VAL A 24 -2.44 4.35 -2.38
CA VAL A 24 -2.90 5.25 -1.31
C VAL A 24 -3.83 6.31 -1.86
N ALA A 25 -4.99 6.45 -1.22
CA ALA A 25 -5.92 7.53 -1.49
C ALA A 25 -5.28 8.91 -1.20
N ALA A 26 -5.46 9.86 -2.12
CA ALA A 26 -4.82 11.18 -2.02
C ALA A 26 -5.10 11.92 -0.70
N ASN A 27 -6.28 11.71 -0.10
CA ASN A 27 -6.69 12.37 1.14
C ASN A 27 -5.89 11.95 2.39
N VAL A 28 -5.11 10.86 2.34
CA VAL A 28 -4.25 10.44 3.45
C VAL A 28 -2.75 10.53 3.12
N SER A 29 -2.42 11.13 1.97
CA SER A 29 -1.03 11.30 1.50
C SER A 29 -0.13 12.01 2.51
N TYR A 30 -0.67 12.98 3.25
CA TYR A 30 0.08 13.79 4.22
C TYR A 30 0.72 12.97 5.34
N ALA A 31 0.17 11.80 5.69
CA ALA A 31 0.68 10.95 6.76
C ALA A 31 1.68 9.89 6.26
N MET A 32 1.79 9.69 4.95
CA MET A 32 2.47 8.52 4.41
C MET A 32 3.99 8.56 4.54
N GLU A 33 4.59 9.74 4.44
CA GLU A 33 6.05 9.87 4.56
C GLU A 33 6.51 9.55 5.98
N ASP A 34 5.79 10.05 6.99
CA ASP A 34 6.07 9.75 8.40
C ASP A 34 5.88 8.25 8.69
N LEU A 35 4.77 7.66 8.22
CA LEU A 35 4.54 6.21 8.34
C LEU A 35 5.64 5.38 7.68
N LYS A 36 6.06 5.76 6.47
CA LYS A 36 7.15 5.10 5.76
C LYS A 36 8.47 5.22 6.52
N LYS A 37 8.77 6.39 7.06
CA LYS A 37 9.99 6.64 7.85
C LYS A 37 10.02 5.77 9.10
N GLU A 38 8.93 5.73 9.87
CA GLU A 38 8.86 4.90 11.08
C GLU A 38 8.89 3.40 10.75
N PHE A 39 8.22 2.97 9.68
CA PHE A 39 8.27 1.59 9.21
C PHE A 39 9.71 1.18 8.83
N ASN A 40 10.42 2.03 8.09
CA ASN A 40 11.79 1.75 7.65
C ASN A 40 12.81 1.72 8.80
N LYS A 41 12.52 2.32 9.97
CA LYS A 41 13.39 2.14 11.15
C LYS A 41 13.35 0.71 11.67
N LEU A 42 12.19 0.06 11.57
CA LEU A 42 11.99 -1.33 11.98
C LEU A 42 12.44 -2.31 10.89
N TYR A 43 12.29 -1.92 9.62
CA TYR A 43 12.59 -2.76 8.46
C TYR A 43 13.46 -1.99 7.44
N PRO A 44 14.75 -1.77 7.72
CA PRO A 44 15.62 -0.90 6.91
C PRO A 44 15.86 -1.39 5.48
N ASP A 45 15.75 -2.70 5.25
CA ASP A 45 15.99 -3.33 3.95
C ASP A 45 14.74 -3.38 3.05
N VAL A 46 13.56 -3.04 3.59
CA VAL A 46 12.30 -3.09 2.85
C VAL A 46 12.06 -1.76 2.13
N LYS A 47 11.78 -1.81 0.83
CA LYS A 47 11.45 -0.61 0.05
C LYS A 47 9.94 -0.42 0.00
N VAL A 48 9.45 0.72 0.47
CA VAL A 48 8.03 1.09 0.33
C VAL A 48 7.85 2.06 -0.84
N GLN A 49 7.13 1.61 -1.87
CA GLN A 49 6.74 2.40 -3.03
C GLN A 49 5.27 2.81 -2.92
N ILE A 50 5.02 4.11 -2.77
CA ILE A 50 3.67 4.65 -2.63
C ILE A 50 3.18 5.14 -4.00
N THR A 51 1.98 4.73 -4.39
CA THR A 51 1.26 5.30 -5.54
C THR A 51 0.04 6.05 -5.06
N LEU A 52 0.00 7.35 -5.32
CA LEU A 52 -1.12 8.21 -4.95
C LEU A 52 -2.19 8.26 -6.06
N GLY A 53 -3.46 8.25 -5.67
CA GLY A 53 -4.57 8.41 -6.61
C GLY A 53 -5.91 8.53 -5.92
N SER A 54 -6.99 8.70 -6.69
CA SER A 54 -8.33 8.53 -6.15
C SER A 54 -8.57 7.05 -5.83
N THR A 55 -9.30 6.74 -4.77
CA THR A 55 -9.59 5.34 -4.41
C THR A 55 -10.27 4.58 -5.56
N GLY A 56 -11.17 5.24 -6.31
CA GLY A 56 -11.79 4.66 -7.49
C GLY A 56 -10.79 4.30 -8.59
N LYS A 57 -9.85 5.19 -8.91
CA LYS A 57 -8.81 4.93 -9.93
C LYS A 57 -7.89 3.78 -9.52
N LEU A 58 -7.42 3.80 -8.27
CA LEU A 58 -6.56 2.74 -7.72
C LEU A 58 -7.31 1.39 -7.69
N THR A 59 -8.59 1.39 -7.31
CA THR A 59 -9.45 0.20 -7.38
C THR A 59 -9.59 -0.33 -8.80
N ALA A 60 -9.77 0.55 -9.78
CA ALA A 60 -9.82 0.15 -11.19
C ALA A 60 -8.47 -0.45 -11.63
N GLN A 61 -7.34 0.13 -11.23
CA GLN A 61 -6.02 -0.43 -11.51
C GLN A 61 -5.86 -1.84 -10.92
N ILE A 62 -6.24 -2.04 -9.66
CA ILE A 62 -6.22 -3.37 -9.00
C ILE A 62 -7.06 -4.37 -9.79
N LYS A 63 -8.28 -3.99 -10.19
CA LYS A 63 -9.16 -4.85 -11.00
C LYS A 63 -8.59 -5.19 -12.38
N ASN A 64 -7.71 -4.33 -12.91
CA ASN A 64 -6.99 -4.55 -14.17
C ASN A 64 -5.61 -5.20 -13.97
N GLY A 65 -5.33 -5.76 -12.79
CA GLY A 65 -4.11 -6.52 -12.53
C GLY A 65 -2.89 -5.68 -12.12
N ALA A 66 -3.08 -4.42 -11.71
CA ALA A 66 -1.98 -3.66 -11.12
C ALA A 66 -1.49 -4.35 -9.83
N PRO A 67 -0.18 -4.62 -9.70
CA PRO A 67 0.37 -5.43 -8.62
C PRO A 67 0.59 -4.55 -7.38
N TYR A 68 -0.48 -4.27 -6.64
CA TYR A 68 -0.40 -3.60 -5.34
C TYR A 68 -0.58 -4.62 -4.22
N GLU A 69 0.30 -4.59 -3.23
CA GLU A 69 0.19 -5.44 -2.04
C GLU A 69 -0.78 -4.86 -1.01
N MET A 70 -1.01 -3.54 -1.04
CA MET A 70 -1.91 -2.87 -0.09
C MET A 70 -2.66 -1.69 -0.71
N LEU A 71 -3.94 -1.56 -0.36
CA LEU A 71 -4.77 -0.39 -0.69
C LEU A 71 -5.19 0.34 0.59
N LEU A 72 -4.76 1.60 0.74
CA LEU A 72 -5.28 2.53 1.73
C LEU A 72 -6.37 3.39 1.09
N ALA A 73 -7.62 2.98 1.28
CA ALA A 73 -8.79 3.63 0.69
C ALA A 73 -9.29 4.82 1.53
N ALA A 74 -9.97 5.76 0.88
CA ALA A 74 -10.64 6.89 1.54
C ALA A 74 -11.99 6.50 2.18
N ASN A 75 -12.58 5.38 1.77
CA ASN A 75 -13.82 4.84 2.32
C ASN A 75 -13.88 3.32 2.19
N MET A 76 -14.77 2.69 2.94
CA MET A 76 -14.88 1.23 3.01
C MET A 76 -15.58 0.57 1.81
N MET A 77 -16.31 1.31 0.98
CA MET A 77 -17.06 0.73 -0.16
C MET A 77 -16.12 0.03 -1.14
N TYR A 78 -15.02 0.69 -1.52
CA TYR A 78 -14.05 0.18 -2.49
C TYR A 78 -13.32 -1.09 -2.02
N PRO A 79 -12.65 -1.10 -0.85
CA PRO A 79 -11.91 -2.27 -0.41
C PRO A 79 -12.85 -3.43 -0.03
N LYS A 80 -14.10 -3.16 0.43
CA LYS A 80 -15.14 -4.20 0.56
C LYS A 80 -15.47 -4.83 -0.79
N SER A 81 -15.73 -4.01 -1.81
CA SER A 81 -15.99 -4.53 -3.16
C SER A 81 -14.82 -5.34 -3.74
N LEU A 82 -13.57 -4.99 -3.44
CA LEU A 82 -12.41 -5.77 -3.87
C LEU A 82 -12.35 -7.13 -3.18
N TYR A 83 -12.60 -7.17 -1.87
CA TYR A 83 -12.62 -8.41 -1.10
C TYR A 83 -13.77 -9.35 -1.53
N GLU A 84 -14.99 -8.83 -1.63
CA GLU A 84 -16.17 -9.60 -2.04
C GLU A 84 -16.04 -10.19 -3.45
N LYS A 85 -15.30 -9.51 -4.33
CA LYS A 85 -15.04 -9.95 -5.71
C LYS A 85 -13.76 -10.76 -5.87
N GLY A 86 -13.09 -11.11 -4.77
CA GLY A 86 -11.88 -11.97 -4.78
C GLY A 86 -10.60 -11.28 -5.25
N PHE A 87 -10.57 -9.95 -5.38
CA PHE A 87 -9.35 -9.20 -5.72
C PHE A 87 -8.45 -8.94 -4.50
N ALA A 88 -8.99 -9.06 -3.28
CA ALA A 88 -8.23 -8.93 -2.04
C ALA A 88 -8.32 -10.22 -1.24
N ILE A 89 -7.19 -10.70 -0.73
CA ILE A 89 -7.10 -11.92 0.08
C ILE A 89 -7.48 -11.67 1.56
N THR A 90 -7.36 -10.43 2.02
CA THR A 90 -7.66 -10.02 3.40
C THR A 90 -8.95 -9.20 3.47
N ARG A 91 -9.70 -9.38 4.56
CA ARG A 91 -10.87 -8.56 4.87
C ARG A 91 -10.41 -7.12 5.14
N PRO A 92 -11.09 -6.09 4.59
CA PRO A 92 -10.70 -4.72 4.81
C PRO A 92 -10.93 -4.26 6.25
N LEU A 93 -10.02 -3.42 6.75
CA LEU A 93 -10.03 -2.88 8.10
C LEU A 93 -10.16 -1.35 8.06
N ILE A 94 -10.85 -0.79 9.06
CA ILE A 94 -10.90 0.65 9.28
C ILE A 94 -9.61 1.03 10.02
N TYR A 95 -8.75 1.84 9.40
CA TYR A 95 -7.50 2.32 9.99
C TYR A 95 -7.58 3.77 10.49
N ALA A 96 -8.53 4.56 9.95
CA ALA A 96 -8.73 5.95 10.30
C ALA A 96 -10.19 6.37 10.05
N GLN A 97 -10.64 7.42 10.74
CA GLN A 97 -11.93 8.08 10.53
C GLN A 97 -11.68 9.57 10.35
N GLY A 98 -12.25 10.16 9.30
CA GLY A 98 -12.26 11.59 9.07
C GLY A 98 -13.55 12.23 9.58
N SER A 99 -13.52 13.53 9.83
CA SER A 99 -14.70 14.35 10.08
C SER A 99 -14.84 15.41 8.98
N LEU A 100 -16.08 15.75 8.64
CA LEU A 100 -16.34 16.86 7.74
C LEU A 100 -16.02 18.18 8.45
N ALA A 101 -15.35 19.07 7.75
CA ALA A 101 -15.05 20.41 8.23
C ALA A 101 -15.40 21.42 7.14
N LEU A 102 -15.96 22.56 7.55
CA LEU A 102 -16.11 23.73 6.69
C LEU A 102 -14.94 24.67 6.98
N ILE A 103 -14.15 24.97 5.95
CA ILE A 103 -13.04 25.91 6.04
C ILE A 103 -13.42 27.15 5.23
N SER A 104 -13.41 28.31 5.87
CA SER A 104 -13.69 29.58 5.23
C SER A 104 -12.63 30.61 5.66
N ALA A 105 -12.11 31.37 4.71
CA ALA A 105 -11.25 32.51 4.98
C ALA A 105 -12.01 33.69 5.62
N LYS A 106 -13.35 33.66 5.56
CA LYS A 106 -14.26 34.65 6.17
C LYS A 106 -15.03 33.99 7.30
N LYS A 107 -15.35 34.77 8.32
CA LYS A 107 -16.23 34.32 9.41
C LYS A 107 -17.57 33.89 8.80
N TYR A 108 -18.04 32.71 9.20
CA TYR A 108 -19.39 32.26 8.91
C TYR A 108 -20.23 32.72 10.11
N ASP A 109 -21.26 33.55 9.86
CA ASP A 109 -22.22 34.01 10.86
C ASP A 109 -23.30 32.96 11.10
#